data_AF-A0A967I479-F1
#
_entry.id   AF-A0A967I479-F1
#
_cell.length_a   1.000
_cell.length_b   1.000
_cell.length_c   1.000
_cell.angle_alpha   90.00
_cell.angle_beta   90.00
_cell.angle_gamma   90.00
#
_symmetry.space_group_name_H-M   'P 1'
#
loop_
_entity.id
_entity.type
_entity.pdbx_description
1 polymer ?
#
loop_
_entity_poly.entity_id
_entity_poly.type
_entity_poly.pdbx_seq_one_letter_code
_entity_poly.pdbx_strand_id
1 'polypeptide(L)'
;TIRQFNRLIGASMTTDSAETVGGLLLHVFGEIPREAARIVVGEYEFEVERVSSQRIAEVTVRPVPAPEAGAGSTAGVETADL
;
A
#
# COMPACT_ATOMS: atom_id res chain seq x y z
N THR A 1 -15.85 0.41 1.15
CA THR A 1 -15.47 -0.83 1.89
C THR A 1 -14.62 -1.72 0.99
N ILE A 2 -13.80 -2.60 1.58
CA ILE A 2 -12.91 -3.50 0.81
C ILE A 2 -13.70 -4.32 -0.22
N ARG A 3 -14.90 -4.80 0.12
CA ARG A 3 -15.78 -5.52 -0.81
C ARG A 3 -16.13 -4.72 -2.07
N GLN A 4 -16.43 -3.43 -1.92
CA GLN A 4 -16.76 -2.57 -3.07
C GLN A 4 -15.53 -2.33 -3.95
N PHE A 5 -14.36 -2.18 -3.33
CA PHE A 5 -13.09 -2.03 -4.02
C PHE A 5 -12.74 -3.29 -4.83
N ASN A 6 -12.76 -4.46 -4.17
CA ASN A 6 -12.60 -5.77 -4.79
C ASN A 6 -13.51 -5.94 -6.01
N ARG A 7 -14.77 -5.50 -5.92
CA ARG A 7 -15.73 -5.59 -7.04
C ARG A 7 -15.43 -4.61 -8.18
N LEU A 8 -14.88 -3.43 -7.89
CA LEU A 8 -14.55 -2.39 -8.86
C LEU A 8 -13.33 -2.74 -9.70
N ILE A 9 -12.30 -3.30 -9.07
CA ILE A 9 -11.01 -3.58 -9.72
C ILE A 9 -10.73 -5.08 -9.93
N GLY A 10 -11.65 -5.96 -9.52
CA GLY A 10 -11.48 -7.40 -9.60
C GLY A 10 -10.54 -8.01 -8.57
N ALA A 11 -10.09 -7.24 -7.57
CA ALA A 11 -9.20 -7.75 -6.54
C ALA A 11 -9.91 -8.72 -5.57
N SER A 12 -9.16 -9.65 -4.99
CA SER A 12 -9.64 -10.62 -3.98
C SER A 12 -8.98 -10.38 -2.63
N MET A 13 -9.03 -9.14 -2.12
CA MET A 13 -8.44 -8.79 -0.83
C MET A 13 -9.29 -9.31 0.34
N THR A 14 -8.62 -9.81 1.40
CA THR A 14 -9.27 -10.25 2.64
C THR A 14 -9.85 -9.07 3.44
N THR A 15 -11.03 -9.26 4.04
CA THR A 15 -11.72 -8.25 4.88
C THR A 15 -11.64 -8.57 6.39
N ASP A 16 -10.84 -9.56 6.79
CA ASP A 16 -10.79 -10.06 8.18
C ASP A 16 -10.16 -9.03 9.14
N SER A 17 -9.13 -8.32 8.70
CA SER A 17 -8.38 -7.37 9.53
C SER A 17 -8.86 -5.91 9.45
N ALA A 18 -9.67 -5.55 8.43
CA ALA A 18 -10.16 -4.17 8.25
C ALA A 18 -11.39 -4.09 7.32
N GLU A 19 -12.23 -3.06 7.50
CA GLU A 19 -13.42 -2.81 6.65
C GLU A 19 -13.14 -1.91 5.44
N THR A 20 -12.01 -1.20 5.45
CA THR A 20 -11.60 -0.23 4.43
C THR A 20 -10.20 -0.54 3.90
N VAL A 21 -9.94 -0.17 2.64
CA VAL A 21 -8.62 -0.38 2.01
C VAL A 21 -7.53 0.39 2.76
N GLY A 22 -7.81 1.65 3.15
CA GLY A 22 -6.86 2.44 3.93
C GLY A 22 -6.56 1.86 5.31
N GLY A 23 -7.56 1.29 5.99
CA GLY A 23 -7.36 0.58 7.26
C GLY A 23 -6.55 -0.70 7.09
N LEU A 24 -6.80 -1.46 6.02
CA LEU A 24 -6.01 -2.66 5.70
C LEU A 24 -4.56 -2.28 5.42
N LEU A 25 -4.31 -1.27 4.60
CA LEU A 25 -2.95 -0.82 4.27
C LEU A 25 -2.21 -0.34 5.52
N LEU A 26 -2.83 0.47 6.39
CA LEU A 26 -2.22 0.84 7.68
C LEU A 26 -1.88 -0.40 8.52
N HIS A 27 -2.77 -1.40 8.57
CA HIS A 27 -2.55 -2.61 9.33
C HIS A 27 -1.40 -3.46 8.75
N VAL A 28 -1.31 -3.56 7.42
CA VAL A 28 -0.24 -4.30 6.73
C VAL A 28 1.11 -3.57 6.85
N PHE A 29 1.11 -2.24 6.74
CA PHE A 29 2.32 -1.44 6.96
C PHE A 29 2.74 -1.43 8.44
N GLY A 30 1.82 -1.60 9.39
CA GLY A 30 2.07 -1.56 10.84
C GLY A 30 2.29 -0.14 11.40
N GLU A 31 2.68 0.79 10.55
CA GLU A 31 2.86 2.21 10.84
C GLU A 31 2.25 3.09 9.72
N ILE A 32 2.28 4.41 9.90
CA ILE A 32 1.85 5.35 8.85
C ILE A 32 2.95 5.36 7.76
N PRO A 33 2.67 4.85 6.54
CA PRO A 33 3.68 4.84 5.48
C PRO A 33 4.00 6.26 5.03
N ARG A 34 5.17 6.43 4.40
CA ARG A 34 5.52 7.67 3.71
C ARG A 34 4.74 7.81 2.39
N GLU A 35 4.63 9.05 1.91
CA GLU A 35 4.26 9.30 0.52
C GLU A 35 5.18 8.54 -0.44
N ALA A 36 4.63 8.03 -1.53
CA ALA A 36 5.25 7.12 -2.50
C ALA A 36 5.64 5.73 -1.96
N ALA A 37 5.17 5.32 -0.77
CA ALA A 37 5.38 3.95 -0.30
C ALA A 37 4.63 2.94 -1.18
N ARG A 38 5.31 1.84 -1.54
CA ARG A 38 4.74 0.75 -2.35
C ARG A 38 4.72 -0.54 -1.57
N ILE A 39 3.64 -1.30 -1.70
CA ILE A 39 3.53 -2.63 -1.12
C ILE A 39 2.80 -3.56 -2.07
N VAL A 40 3.31 -4.78 -2.22
CA VAL A 40 2.67 -5.82 -3.04
C VAL A 40 1.87 -6.73 -2.14
N VAL A 41 0.59 -6.91 -2.46
CA VAL A 41 -0.32 -7.82 -1.76
C VAL A 41 -0.93 -8.76 -2.80
N GLY A 42 -0.41 -9.99 -2.84
CA GLY A 42 -0.79 -10.96 -3.86
C GLY A 42 -0.32 -10.55 -5.26
N GLU A 43 -1.27 -10.32 -6.17
CA GLU A 43 -1.05 -9.92 -7.56
C GLU A 43 -1.27 -8.42 -7.82
N TYR A 44 -1.43 -7.63 -6.75
CA TYR A 44 -1.67 -6.20 -6.83
C TYR A 44 -0.60 -5.44 -6.04
N GLU A 45 -0.07 -4.39 -6.65
CA GLU A 45 0.76 -3.39 -6.01
C GLU A 45 -0.10 -2.19 -5.60
N PHE A 46 0.12 -1.75 -4.36
CA PHE A 46 -0.50 -0.59 -3.75
C PHE A 46 0.57 0.48 -3.58
N GLU A 47 0.40 1.61 -4.26
CA GLU A 47 1.25 2.79 -4.15
C GLU A 47 0.50 3.88 -3.40
N VAL A 48 1.09 4.38 -2.32
CA VAL A 48 0.55 5.46 -1.53
C VAL A 48 0.92 6.79 -2.18
N GLU A 49 0.00 7.37 -2.95
CA GLU A 49 0.20 8.68 -3.57
C GLU A 49 0.21 9.80 -2.52
N ARG A 50 -0.66 9.69 -1.49
CA ARG A 50 -0.82 10.75 -0.52
C ARG A 50 -1.24 10.25 0.84
N VAL A 51 -0.58 10.76 1.87
CA VAL A 51 -0.89 10.50 3.27
C VAL A 51 -1.21 11.83 3.95
N SER A 52 -2.34 11.89 4.64
CA SER A 52 -2.62 12.94 5.62
C SER A 52 -2.20 12.44 6.99
N SER A 53 -1.80 13.32 7.92
CA SER A 53 -1.08 13.01 9.19
C SER A 53 -1.50 11.79 10.02
N GLN A 54 -2.72 11.26 9.85
CA GLN A 54 -3.21 10.05 10.53
C GLN A 54 -3.84 8.99 9.60
N ARG A 55 -3.88 9.22 8.29
CA ARG A 55 -4.61 8.36 7.35
C ARG A 55 -4.04 8.46 5.95
N ILE A 56 -4.12 7.35 5.23
CA ILE A 56 -3.88 7.36 3.80
C ILE A 56 -5.02 8.14 3.12
N ALA A 57 -4.65 9.14 2.33
CA ALA A 57 -5.57 10.00 1.59
C ALA A 57 -5.82 9.44 0.18
N GLU A 58 -4.74 9.05 -0.52
CA GLU A 58 -4.81 8.57 -1.90
C GLU A 58 -3.90 7.34 -2.08
N VAL A 59 -4.42 6.33 -2.79
CA VAL A 59 -3.71 5.10 -3.13
C VAL A 59 -4.00 4.75 -4.58
N THR A 60 -2.95 4.44 -5.31
CA THR A 60 -3.02 3.85 -6.63
C THR A 60 -2.84 2.35 -6.51
N VAL A 61 -3.71 1.58 -7.16
CA VAL A 61 -3.54 0.14 -7.34
C VAL A 61 -3.13 -0.16 -8.76
N ARG A 62 -2.14 -1.04 -8.91
CA ARG A 62 -1.73 -1.58 -10.20
C ARG A 62 -1.66 -3.10 -10.12
N PRO A 63 -2.22 -3.84 -11.09
CA PRO A 63 -1.92 -5.26 -11.20
C PRO A 63 -0.44 -5.41 -11.52
N VAL A 64 0.28 -6.18 -10.73
CA VAL A 64 1.67 -6.52 -11.02
C VAL A 64 1.71 -7.92 -11.63
N PRO A 65 2.39 -8.12 -12.77
CA PRO A 65 2.73 -9.47 -13.19
C PRO A 65 3.56 -10.09 -12.06
N ALA A 66 3.28 -11.37 -11.75
CA ALA A 66 3.85 -12.11 -10.62
C ALA A 66 5.30 -11.68 -10.35
N PRO A 67 5.61 -11.18 -9.14
CA PRO A 67 6.89 -10.56 -8.87
C PRO A 67 7.98 -11.62 -8.96
N GLU A 68 8.88 -11.47 -9.94
CA GLU A 68 10.27 -11.85 -9.68
C GLU A 68 10.73 -10.95 -8.53
N ALA A 69 10.87 -11.54 -7.36
CA ALA A 69 11.20 -10.87 -6.11
C ALA A 69 12.46 -10.00 -6.26
N GLY A 70 12.31 -8.68 -6.34
CA GLY A 70 13.45 -7.77 -6.32
C GLY A 70 13.06 -6.31 -6.53
N ALA A 71 13.78 -5.43 -5.83
CA ALA A 71 13.79 -3.97 -5.98
C ALA A 71 12.62 -3.19 -5.36
N GLY A 72 12.68 -3.01 -4.03
CA GLY A 72 11.91 -1.99 -3.34
C GLY A 72 12.38 -1.66 -1.92
N SER A 73 13.60 -2.05 -1.54
CA SER A 73 14.23 -1.58 -0.30
C SER A 73 15.39 -0.66 -0.65
N THR A 74 15.06 0.63 -0.78
CA THR A 74 16.00 1.71 -0.51
C THR A 74 15.23 2.75 0.28
N ALA A 75 15.08 2.46 1.57
CA ALA A 75 14.80 3.47 2.57
C ALA A 75 15.90 4.53 2.45
N GLY A 76 15.51 5.74 2.07
CA GLY A 76 16.34 6.92 2.23
C GLY A 76 16.66 7.09 3.71
N VAL A 77 17.94 6.95 4.05
CA VAL A 77 18.58 7.74 5.09
C VAL A 77 19.60 8.63 4.40
N GLU A 78 19.10 9.76 3.90
CA GLU A 78 19.90 10.97 3.86
C GLU A 78 20.31 11.27 5.31
N THR A 79 21.60 11.24 5.57
CA THR A 79 22.19 12.04 6.64
C THR A 79 23.44 12.66 6.03
N ALA A 80 23.22 13.79 5.37
CA ALA A 80 24.25 14.78 5.21
C ALA A 80 24.41 15.45 6.58
N ASP A 81 25.53 15.26 7.25
CA ASP A 81 26.07 16.23 8.20
C ASP A 81 27.60 16.05 8.31
N LEU A 82 28.29 16.98 7.65
CA LEU A 82 29.59 17.63 7.92
C LEU A 82 30.75 16.83 8.54
#